data_AF-A0A235IVH1-F1
#
_entry.id   AF-A0A235IVH1-F1
#
_cell.length_a   1.000
_cell.length_b   1.000
_cell.length_c   1.000
_cell.angle_alpha   90.00
_cell.angle_beta   90.00
_cell.angle_gamma   90.00
#
_symmetry.space_group_name_H-M   'P 1'
#
loop_
_entity.id
_entity.type
_entity.pdbx_description
1 polymer ?
#
loop_
_entity_poly.entity_id
_entity_poly.type
_entity_poly.pdbx_seq_one_letter_code
_entity_poly.pdbx_strand_id
1 'polypeptide(L)'
;MEQFNNYPENISLESVLALGIIPDERDYKELFIDARLKWISENDPHNPLKNFNMVDSQSEIDFFVSRQHELEQEKERHIHQGMLQLQQEIQEIQTAELPDFAISIIGPDYVVQDRIQKYQQQEINKREVIYQNEVKLITGRYNSLKQQCEERINQARANYQAAFRIWQEERSWQLETGEQRGRRVEEQRGKR
;
A
#
# COMPACT_ATOMS: atom_id res chain seq x y z
N MET A 1 3.27 -27.54 -0.37
CA MET A 1 3.22 -27.09 1.04
C MET A 1 4.59 -26.53 1.36
N GLU A 2 4.80 -25.26 1.06
CA GLU A 2 6.07 -24.59 1.32
C GLU A 2 6.12 -24.15 2.78
N GLN A 3 7.20 -24.54 3.44
CA GLN A 3 7.48 -24.24 4.83
C GLN A 3 7.91 -22.77 4.92
N PHE A 4 7.11 -21.95 5.60
CA PHE A 4 7.49 -20.61 6.04
C PHE A 4 8.50 -20.71 7.19
N ASN A 5 9.73 -21.15 6.88
CA ASN A 5 10.89 -20.99 7.75
C ASN A 5 11.66 -19.75 7.29
N ASN A 6 11.13 -18.58 7.62
CA ASN A 6 11.89 -17.34 7.71
C ASN A 6 11.32 -16.60 8.93
N TYR A 7 12.02 -16.71 10.06
CA TYR A 7 11.80 -15.77 11.17
C TYR A 7 12.06 -14.37 10.60
N PRO A 8 11.06 -13.46 10.58
CA PRO A 8 11.28 -12.16 10.00
C PRO A 8 12.22 -11.37 10.91
N GLU A 9 13.16 -10.67 10.29
CA GLU A 9 13.88 -9.57 10.91
C GLU A 9 12.91 -8.75 11.77
N ASN A 10 13.37 -8.35 12.95
CA ASN A 10 12.56 -7.57 13.87
C ASN A 10 12.26 -6.22 13.19
N ILE A 11 11.09 -6.09 12.56
CA ILE A 11 10.75 -4.90 11.76
C ILE A 11 10.57 -3.76 12.74
N SER A 12 11.52 -2.82 12.72
CA SER A 12 11.50 -1.69 13.65
C SER A 12 10.32 -0.77 13.35
N LEU A 13 9.75 -0.15 14.39
CA LEU A 13 8.73 0.88 14.23
C LEU A 13 9.21 2.02 13.32
N GLU A 14 10.50 2.35 13.37
CA GLU A 14 11.12 3.35 12.50
C GLU A 14 11.02 2.97 11.03
N SER A 15 11.25 1.69 10.69
CA SER A 15 11.07 1.16 9.33
C SER A 15 9.62 1.33 8.85
N VAL A 16 8.63 1.06 9.72
CA VAL A 16 7.21 1.24 9.38
C VAL A 16 6.88 2.72 9.14
N LEU A 17 7.42 3.62 9.94
CA LEU A 17 7.19 5.06 9.79
C LEU A 17 7.87 5.63 8.53
N ALA A 18 8.99 5.05 8.10
CA ALA A 18 9.70 5.44 6.90
C ALA A 18 9.06 4.93 5.58
N LEU A 19 8.07 4.02 5.65
CA LEU A 19 7.45 3.43 4.46
C LEU A 19 6.88 4.48 3.51
N GLY A 20 7.25 4.41 2.23
CA GLY A 20 6.64 5.19 1.16
C GLY A 20 5.39 4.52 0.57
N ILE A 21 4.59 5.30 -0.17
CA ILE A 21 3.48 4.74 -0.96
C ILE A 21 3.97 3.85 -2.10
N ILE A 22 5.12 4.22 -2.68
CA ILE A 22 5.82 3.48 -3.73
C ILE A 22 7.05 2.87 -3.07
N PRO A 23 7.15 1.53 -3.01
CA PRO A 23 8.32 0.86 -2.43
C PRO A 23 9.59 1.06 -3.26
N ASP A 24 9.46 0.97 -4.58
CA ASP A 24 10.55 1.18 -5.53
C ASP A 24 10.06 2.03 -6.71
N GLU A 25 10.64 3.21 -6.89
CA GLU A 25 10.30 4.12 -7.99
C GLU A 25 10.69 3.58 -9.36
N ARG A 26 11.74 2.76 -9.44
CA ARG A 26 12.22 2.18 -10.68
C ARG A 26 11.22 1.15 -11.18
N ASP A 27 10.85 0.19 -10.33
CA ASP A 27 9.86 -0.83 -10.67
C ASP A 27 8.52 -0.20 -11.02
N TYR A 28 8.12 0.84 -10.27
CA TYR A 28 6.92 1.61 -10.59
C TYR A 28 6.97 2.23 -11.98
N LYS A 29 8.12 2.78 -12.41
CA LYS A 29 8.29 3.34 -13.77
C LYS A 29 8.33 2.26 -14.84
N GLU A 30 8.97 1.13 -14.57
CA GLU A 30 9.06 -0.01 -15.49
C GLU A 30 7.67 -0.59 -15.80
N LEU A 31 6.76 -0.60 -14.83
CA LEU A 31 5.36 -1.02 -15.01
C LEU A 31 4.62 -0.24 -16.13
N PHE A 32 4.89 1.06 -16.28
CA PHE A 32 4.28 1.85 -17.37
C PHE A 32 4.82 1.45 -18.74
N ILE A 33 6.13 1.15 -18.81
CA ILE A 33 6.77 0.70 -20.05
C ILE A 33 6.14 -0.63 -20.47
N ASP A 34 6.04 -1.58 -19.54
CA ASP A 34 5.46 -2.89 -19.81
C ASP A 34 3.99 -2.81 -20.21
N ALA A 35 3.20 -1.96 -19.56
CA ALA A 35 1.80 -1.76 -19.92
C ALA A 35 1.63 -1.18 -21.32
N ARG A 36 2.47 -0.22 -21.71
CA ARG A 36 2.47 0.33 -23.07
C ARG A 36 2.88 -0.71 -24.10
N LEU A 37 3.95 -1.46 -23.83
CA LEU A 37 4.42 -2.53 -24.73
C LEU A 37 3.34 -3.59 -24.91
N LYS A 38 2.68 -4.01 -23.82
CA LYS A 38 1.55 -4.94 -23.85
C LYS A 38 0.42 -4.41 -24.71
N TRP A 39 -0.03 -3.18 -24.47
CA TRP A 39 -1.10 -2.56 -25.25
C TRP A 39 -0.80 -2.48 -26.75
N ILE A 40 0.44 -2.09 -27.12
CA ILE A 40 0.90 -2.08 -28.52
C ILE A 40 0.90 -3.50 -29.11
N SER A 41 1.39 -4.47 -28.36
CA SER A 41 1.55 -5.86 -28.83
C SER A 41 0.21 -6.58 -29.03
N GLU A 42 -0.79 -6.28 -28.19
CA GLU A 42 -2.13 -6.87 -28.30
C GLU A 42 -2.85 -6.38 -29.57
N ASN A 43 -2.60 -5.13 -29.98
CA ASN A 43 -3.16 -4.50 -31.19
C ASN A 43 -4.67 -4.76 -31.37
N ASP A 44 -5.41 -4.86 -30.26
CA ASP A 44 -6.83 -5.19 -30.27
C ASP A 44 -7.66 -3.94 -30.60
N PRO A 45 -8.36 -3.89 -31.75
CA PRO A 45 -9.19 -2.76 -32.12
C PRO A 45 -10.37 -2.52 -31.16
N HIS A 46 -10.76 -3.53 -30.37
CA HIS A 46 -11.81 -3.45 -29.37
C HIS A 46 -11.33 -3.00 -27.99
N ASN A 47 -10.02 -2.86 -27.78
CA ASN A 47 -9.45 -2.42 -26.51
C ASN A 47 -10.04 -1.04 -26.12
N PRO A 48 -10.56 -0.84 -24.89
CA PRO A 48 -11.12 0.44 -24.46
C PRO A 48 -10.08 1.56 -24.41
N LEU A 49 -8.79 1.24 -24.31
CA LEU A 49 -7.67 2.19 -24.27
C LEU A 49 -7.32 2.65 -25.68
N LYS A 50 -7.35 3.97 -25.89
CA LYS A 50 -7.24 4.57 -27.24
C LYS A 50 -5.95 5.35 -27.49
N ASN A 51 -5.21 5.69 -26.44
CA ASN A 51 -3.96 6.44 -26.52
C ASN A 51 -3.07 6.11 -25.32
N PHE A 52 -1.79 6.50 -25.40
CA PHE A 52 -0.82 6.25 -24.33
C PHE A 52 -1.23 6.83 -22.98
N ASN A 53 -1.85 8.02 -22.95
CA ASN A 53 -2.26 8.66 -21.69
C ASN A 53 -3.35 7.86 -20.97
N MET A 54 -4.27 7.23 -21.71
CA MET A 54 -5.27 6.32 -21.14
C MET A 54 -4.61 5.04 -20.60
N VAL A 55 -3.62 4.50 -21.31
CA VAL A 55 -2.87 3.32 -20.86
C VAL A 55 -2.14 3.64 -19.56
N ASP A 56 -1.38 4.73 -19.52
CA ASP A 56 -0.64 5.15 -18.32
C ASP A 56 -1.57 5.36 -17.13
N SER A 57 -2.68 6.06 -17.35
CA SER A 57 -3.65 6.32 -16.28
C SER A 57 -4.30 5.04 -15.78
N GLN A 58 -4.62 4.08 -16.67
CA GLN A 58 -5.18 2.79 -16.27
C GLN A 58 -4.16 1.97 -15.48
N SER A 59 -2.90 1.91 -15.92
CA SER A 59 -1.83 1.22 -15.22
C SER A 59 -1.57 1.80 -13.83
N GLU A 60 -1.63 3.12 -13.71
CA GLU A 60 -1.49 3.80 -12.42
C GLU A 60 -2.65 3.48 -11.47
N ILE A 61 -3.89 3.44 -11.98
CA ILE A 61 -5.07 3.01 -11.20
C ILE A 61 -4.86 1.57 -10.71
N ASP A 62 -4.50 0.66 -11.60
CA ASP A 62 -4.35 -0.77 -11.28
C ASP A 62 -3.23 -0.99 -10.25
N PHE A 63 -2.11 -0.26 -10.38
CA PHE A 63 -1.01 -0.29 -9.43
C PHE A 63 -1.47 0.15 -8.03
N PHE A 64 -2.08 1.34 -7.90
CA PHE A 64 -2.44 1.86 -6.59
C PHE A 64 -3.63 1.11 -5.94
N VAL A 65 -4.53 0.52 -6.73
CA VAL A 65 -5.56 -0.39 -6.21
C VAL A 65 -4.91 -1.64 -5.62
N SER A 66 -3.95 -2.24 -6.32
CA SER A 66 -3.20 -3.40 -5.83
C SER A 66 -2.39 -3.03 -4.57
N ARG A 67 -1.72 -1.87 -4.59
CA ARG A 67 -0.93 -1.37 -3.46
C ARG A 67 -1.78 -1.14 -2.22
N GLN A 68 -3.03 -0.68 -2.34
CA GLN A 68 -3.93 -0.56 -1.18
C GLN A 68 -4.19 -1.91 -0.49
N HIS A 69 -4.29 -2.99 -1.27
CA HIS A 69 -4.47 -4.33 -0.72
C HIS A 69 -3.20 -4.83 -0.03
N GLU A 70 -2.04 -4.63 -0.65
CA GLU A 70 -0.74 -4.98 -0.06
C GLU A 70 -0.50 -4.24 1.26
N LEU A 71 -0.79 -2.93 1.31
CA LEU A 71 -0.67 -2.12 2.52
C LEU A 71 -1.55 -2.66 3.67
N GLU A 72 -2.74 -3.17 3.37
CA GLU A 72 -3.60 -3.78 4.39
C GLU A 72 -2.97 -5.08 4.94
N GLN A 73 -2.46 -5.94 4.04
CA GLN A 73 -1.78 -7.17 4.44
C GLN A 73 -0.50 -6.88 5.24
N GLU A 74 0.31 -5.91 4.81
CA GLU A 74 1.52 -5.49 5.53
C GLU A 74 1.19 -4.99 6.94
N LYS A 75 0.14 -4.16 7.08
CA LYS A 75 -0.34 -3.68 8.39
C LYS A 75 -0.70 -4.84 9.31
N GLU A 76 -1.50 -5.79 8.81
CA GLU A 76 -1.90 -6.97 9.58
C GLU A 76 -0.69 -7.81 10.00
N ARG A 77 0.27 -8.02 9.10
CA ARG A 77 1.53 -8.72 9.41
C ARG A 77 2.32 -8.02 10.52
N HIS A 78 2.49 -6.69 10.44
CA HIS A 78 3.22 -5.94 11.46
C HIS A 78 2.54 -5.96 12.83
N ILE A 79 1.21 -5.80 12.87
CA ILE A 79 0.45 -5.91 14.12
C ILE A 79 0.58 -7.32 14.69
N HIS A 80 0.47 -8.35 13.86
CA HIS A 80 0.61 -9.74 14.31
C HIS A 80 2.02 -10.02 14.85
N GLN A 81 3.07 -9.55 14.18
CA GLN A 81 4.44 -9.69 14.64
C GLN A 81 4.66 -8.99 15.99
N GLY A 82 4.15 -7.76 16.15
CA GLY A 82 4.21 -7.05 17.44
C GLY A 82 3.44 -7.76 18.56
N MET A 83 2.30 -8.38 18.24
CA MET A 83 1.56 -9.18 19.21
C MET A 83 2.37 -10.39 19.70
N LEU A 84 3.04 -11.09 18.79
CA LEU A 84 3.89 -12.24 19.14
C LEU A 84 5.07 -11.80 20.02
N GLN A 85 5.67 -10.64 19.72
CA GLN A 85 6.73 -10.06 20.55
C GLN A 85 6.23 -9.72 21.94
N LEU A 86 5.07 -9.05 22.07
CA LEU A 86 4.47 -8.76 23.36
C LEU A 86 4.22 -10.05 24.16
N GLN A 87 3.71 -11.11 23.54
CA GLN A 87 3.50 -12.39 24.20
C GLN A 87 4.81 -12.98 24.73
N GLN A 88 5.88 -12.90 23.95
CA GLN A 88 7.21 -13.33 24.39
C GLN A 88 7.72 -12.47 25.56
N GLU A 89 7.61 -11.14 25.48
CA GLU A 89 8.03 -10.24 26.57
C GLU A 89 7.24 -10.49 27.86
N ILE A 90 5.94 -10.77 27.77
CA ILE A 90 5.10 -11.12 28.93
C ILE A 90 5.59 -12.44 29.54
N GLN A 91 5.89 -13.45 28.72
CA GLN A 91 6.41 -14.73 29.20
C GLN A 91 7.78 -14.55 29.87
N GLU A 92 8.65 -13.70 29.33
CA GLU A 92 9.93 -13.34 29.93
C GLU A 92 9.73 -12.66 31.30
N ILE A 93 8.81 -11.70 31.44
CA ILE A 93 8.50 -11.05 32.74
C ILE A 93 8.01 -12.07 33.79
N GLN A 94 7.19 -13.04 33.36
CA GLN A 94 6.63 -14.06 34.26
C GLN A 94 7.68 -15.08 34.72
N THR A 95 8.70 -15.35 33.89
CA THR A 95 9.72 -16.37 34.14
C THR A 95 11.07 -15.81 34.59
N ALA A 96 11.28 -14.50 34.47
CA ALA A 96 12.51 -13.84 34.88
C ALA A 96 12.72 -13.89 36.39
N GLU A 97 13.99 -14.08 36.78
CA GLU A 97 14.43 -13.83 38.15
C GLU A 97 14.28 -12.33 38.45
N LEU A 98 13.65 -12.03 39.59
CA LEU A 98 13.39 -10.66 39.99
C LEU A 98 14.70 -9.95 40.31
N PRO A 99 14.89 -8.69 39.90
CA PRO A 99 16.07 -7.94 40.28
C PRO A 99 16.13 -7.77 41.81
N ASP A 100 17.27 -8.07 42.43
CA ASP A 100 17.50 -7.98 43.89
C ASP A 100 17.15 -6.61 44.49
N PHE A 101 17.17 -5.55 43.66
CA PHE A 101 16.87 -4.18 44.05
C PHE A 101 15.39 -3.78 43.84
N ALA A 102 14.60 -4.57 43.11
CA ALA A 102 13.25 -4.17 42.69
C ALA A 102 12.18 -4.46 43.76
N ILE A 103 12.37 -5.50 44.58
CA ILE A 103 11.37 -5.94 45.57
C ILE A 103 12.05 -6.33 46.86
N SER A 104 11.60 -5.77 47.99
CA SER A 104 12.03 -6.25 49.31
C SER A 104 11.43 -7.65 49.55
N ILE A 105 12.31 -8.65 49.52
CA ILE A 105 12.03 -10.07 49.83
C ILE A 105 11.96 -10.35 51.34
N ILE A 106 11.99 -9.32 52.18
CA ILE A 106 11.89 -9.44 53.63
C ILE A 106 10.41 -9.40 54.03
N GLY A 107 9.92 -10.51 54.57
CA GLY A 107 8.58 -10.64 55.11
C GLY A 107 8.06 -12.08 55.06
N PRO A 108 6.85 -12.32 55.55
CA PRO A 108 6.17 -13.61 55.37
C PRO A 108 6.01 -13.93 53.88
N ASP A 109 6.11 -15.21 53.50
CA ASP A 109 6.07 -15.67 52.10
C ASP A 109 4.89 -15.11 51.30
N TYR A 110 3.70 -15.04 51.91
CA TYR A 110 2.50 -14.51 51.25
C TYR A 110 2.60 -13.01 50.91
N VAL A 111 3.32 -12.22 51.71
CA VAL A 111 3.56 -10.78 51.46
C VAL A 111 4.57 -10.61 50.34
N VAL A 112 5.62 -11.44 50.34
CA VAL A 112 6.64 -11.43 49.29
C VAL A 112 6.03 -11.82 47.95
N GLN A 113 5.22 -12.88 47.90
CA GLN A 113 4.50 -13.30 46.69
C GLN A 113 3.55 -12.22 46.15
N ASP A 114 2.77 -11.55 47.01
CA ASP A 114 1.89 -10.44 46.59
C ASP A 114 2.66 -9.28 45.97
N ARG A 115 3.83 -8.93 46.54
CA ARG A 115 4.71 -7.88 45.97
C ARG A 115 5.26 -8.28 44.61
N ILE A 116 5.70 -9.54 44.46
CA ILE A 116 6.19 -10.10 43.21
C ILE A 116 5.12 -10.03 42.12
N GLN A 117 3.91 -10.51 42.42
CA GLN A 117 2.81 -10.49 41.47
C GLN A 117 2.45 -9.05 41.07
N LYS A 118 2.41 -8.11 42.02
CA LYS A 118 2.14 -6.70 41.72
C LYS A 118 3.21 -6.08 40.81
N TYR A 119 4.48 -6.39 41.04
CA TYR A 119 5.56 -5.90 40.19
C TYR A 119 5.48 -6.48 38.77
N GLN A 120 5.31 -7.79 38.64
CA GLN A 120 5.15 -8.44 37.33
C GLN A 120 3.94 -7.86 36.59
N GLN A 121 2.81 -7.68 37.27
CA GLN A 121 1.63 -7.07 36.67
C GLN A 121 1.88 -5.62 36.22
N GLN A 122 2.65 -4.84 36.98
CA GLN A 122 3.03 -3.49 36.58
C GLN A 122 3.90 -3.48 35.32
N GLU A 123 4.89 -4.37 35.22
CA GLU A 123 5.73 -4.48 34.03
C GLU A 123 4.94 -4.95 32.80
N ILE A 124 4.05 -5.94 32.97
CA ILE A 124 3.13 -6.39 31.91
C ILE A 124 2.28 -5.22 31.43
N ASN A 125 1.64 -4.48 32.34
CA ASN A 125 0.80 -3.34 31.98
C ASN A 125 1.59 -2.27 31.22
N LYS A 126 2.86 -2.02 31.58
CA LYS A 126 3.73 -1.09 30.84
C LYS A 126 3.96 -1.56 29.41
N ARG A 127 4.27 -2.86 29.21
CA ARG A 127 4.47 -3.44 27.88
C ARG A 127 3.21 -3.39 27.02
N GLU A 128 2.06 -3.72 27.60
CA GLU A 128 0.77 -3.62 26.90
C GLU A 128 0.46 -2.19 26.45
N VAL A 129 0.72 -1.18 27.30
CA VAL A 129 0.51 0.24 26.95
C VAL A 129 1.44 0.66 25.81
N ILE A 130 2.71 0.25 25.83
CA ILE A 130 3.67 0.52 24.74
C ILE A 130 3.16 -0.10 23.44
N TYR A 131 2.84 -1.39 23.46
CA TYR A 131 2.31 -2.11 22.28
C TYR A 131 1.03 -1.46 21.73
N GLN A 132 0.08 -1.07 22.59
CA GLN A 132 -1.13 -0.37 22.15
C GLN A 132 -0.83 0.96 21.44
N ASN A 133 0.20 1.69 21.90
CA ASN A 133 0.63 2.92 21.24
C ASN A 133 1.27 2.62 19.88
N GLU A 134 2.09 1.57 19.78
CA GLU A 134 2.69 1.13 18.52
C GLU A 134 1.62 0.71 17.51
N VAL A 135 0.63 -0.08 17.92
CA VAL A 135 -0.50 -0.47 17.05
C VAL A 135 -1.24 0.76 16.51
N LYS A 136 -1.46 1.79 17.34
CA LYS A 136 -2.08 3.04 16.90
C LYS A 136 -1.21 3.78 15.88
N LEU A 137 0.10 3.84 16.09
CA LEU A 137 1.03 4.48 15.17
C LEU A 137 1.10 3.74 13.82
N ILE A 138 1.24 2.41 13.86
CA ILE A 138 1.21 1.54 12.68
C ILE A 138 -0.09 1.75 11.91
N THR A 139 -1.23 1.64 12.59
CA THR A 139 -2.55 1.82 11.98
C THR A 139 -2.71 3.20 11.36
N GLY A 140 -2.30 4.25 12.07
CA GLY A 140 -2.33 5.62 11.57
C GLY A 140 -1.48 5.80 10.31
N ARG A 141 -0.27 5.23 10.30
CA ARG A 141 0.64 5.31 9.15
C ARG A 141 0.04 4.63 7.91
N TYR A 142 -0.43 3.40 8.06
CA TYR A 142 -1.04 2.65 6.95
C TYR A 142 -2.32 3.30 6.44
N ASN A 143 -3.15 3.86 7.31
CA ASN A 143 -4.33 4.61 6.89
C ASN A 143 -3.94 5.84 6.06
N SER A 144 -2.90 6.58 6.46
CA SER A 144 -2.37 7.71 5.68
C SER A 144 -1.86 7.27 4.31
N LEU A 145 -1.12 6.15 4.23
CA LEU A 145 -0.64 5.61 2.95
C LEU A 145 -1.79 5.16 2.03
N LYS A 146 -2.83 4.53 2.59
CA LYS A 146 -4.03 4.15 1.83
C LYS A 146 -4.80 5.35 1.30
N GLN A 147 -4.90 6.42 2.09
CA GLN A 147 -5.50 7.68 1.65
C GLN A 147 -4.70 8.30 0.49
N GLN A 148 -3.36 8.34 0.60
CA GLN A 148 -2.52 8.82 -0.49
C GLN A 148 -2.69 7.97 -1.77
N CYS A 149 -2.86 6.65 -1.65
CA CYS A 149 -3.18 5.80 -2.79
C CYS A 149 -4.55 6.18 -3.40
N GLU A 150 -5.56 6.46 -2.58
CA GLU A 150 -6.88 6.88 -3.05
C GLU A 150 -6.84 8.23 -3.79
N GLU A 151 -6.07 9.19 -3.27
CA GLU A 151 -5.82 10.47 -3.94
C GLU A 151 -5.16 10.27 -5.31
N ARG A 152 -4.15 9.38 -5.40
CA ARG A 152 -3.49 9.03 -6.66
C ARG A 152 -4.43 8.33 -7.64
N ILE A 153 -5.26 7.39 -7.18
CA ILE A 153 -6.29 6.73 -8.00
C ILE A 153 -7.28 7.75 -8.56
N ASN A 154 -7.77 8.67 -7.72
CA ASN A 154 -8.73 9.68 -8.14
C ASN A 154 -8.13 10.64 -9.17
N GLN A 155 -6.87 11.05 -8.97
CA GLN A 155 -6.14 11.85 -9.96
C GLN A 155 -5.96 11.10 -11.28
N ALA A 156 -5.54 9.83 -11.24
CA ALA A 156 -5.37 9.00 -12.42
C ALA A 156 -6.69 8.78 -13.17
N ARG A 157 -7.82 8.60 -12.46
CA ARG A 157 -9.16 8.55 -13.06
C ARG A 157 -9.53 9.85 -13.76
N ALA A 158 -9.23 11.00 -13.17
CA ALA A 158 -9.46 12.30 -13.80
C ALA A 158 -8.62 12.46 -15.07
N ASN A 159 -7.34 12.07 -15.02
CA ASN A 159 -6.44 12.09 -16.17
C ASN A 159 -6.91 11.16 -17.29
N TYR A 160 -7.37 9.95 -16.95
CA TYR A 160 -7.97 9.00 -17.88
C TYR A 160 -9.17 9.63 -18.60
N GLN A 161 -10.09 10.24 -17.86
CA GLN A 161 -11.27 10.88 -18.44
C GLN A 161 -10.91 12.06 -19.35
N ALA A 162 -9.92 12.86 -18.97
CA ALA A 162 -9.41 13.94 -19.81
C ALA A 162 -8.79 13.41 -21.11
N ALA A 163 -7.94 12.39 -21.03
CA ALA A 163 -7.32 11.74 -22.18
C ALA A 163 -8.36 11.11 -23.13
N PHE A 164 -9.44 10.56 -22.57
CA PHE A 164 -10.54 10.03 -23.36
C PHE A 164 -11.29 11.13 -24.13
N ARG A 165 -11.59 12.28 -23.47
CA ARG A 165 -12.23 13.43 -24.13
C ARG A 165 -11.39 13.97 -25.28
N ILE A 166 -10.10 14.18 -25.06
CA ILE A 166 -9.17 14.65 -26.10
C ILE A 166 -9.21 13.71 -27.31
N TRP A 167 -9.14 12.39 -27.08
CA TRP A 167 -9.23 11.43 -28.17
C TRP A 167 -10.57 11.47 -28.91
N GLN A 168 -11.69 11.66 -28.20
CA GLN A 168 -13.00 11.79 -28.82
C GLN A 168 -13.06 13.01 -29.74
N GLU A 169 -12.54 14.16 -29.28
CA GLU A 169 -12.48 15.40 -30.04
C GLU A 169 -11.58 15.26 -31.27
N GLU A 170 -10.38 14.71 -31.12
CA GLU A 170 -9.46 14.44 -32.24
C GLU A 170 -10.12 13.55 -33.30
N ARG A 171 -10.86 12.53 -32.87
CA ARG A 171 -11.58 11.64 -33.78
C ARG A 171 -12.71 12.33 -34.51
N SER A 172 -13.47 13.22 -33.87
CA SER A 172 -14.50 14.01 -34.57
C SER A 172 -13.89 14.95 -35.59
N TRP A 173 -12.78 15.63 -35.27
CA TRP A 173 -12.07 16.51 -36.21
C TRP A 173 -11.53 15.76 -37.43
N GLN A 174 -11.02 14.54 -37.25
CA GLN A 174 -10.53 13.70 -38.35
C GLN A 174 -11.64 13.27 -39.30
N LEU A 175 -12.83 12.96 -38.76
CA LEU A 175 -14.00 12.62 -39.58
C LEU A 175 -14.48 13.83 -40.40
N GLU A 176 -14.60 15.01 -39.78
CA GLU A 176 -15.04 16.24 -40.45
C GLU A 176 -14.08 16.68 -41.57
N THR A 177 -12.77 16.65 -41.30
CA THR A 177 -11.75 17.03 -42.29
C THR A 177 -11.59 15.98 -43.41
N GLY A 178 -11.77 14.70 -43.10
CA GLY A 178 -11.84 13.62 -44.08
C GLY A 178 -13.02 13.76 -45.04
N GLU A 179 -14.21 14.08 -44.51
CA GLU A 179 -15.41 14.33 -45.32
C GLU A 179 -15.28 15.58 -46.20
N GLN A 180 -14.69 16.67 -45.68
CA GLN A 180 -14.46 17.87 -46.47
C GLN A 180 -13.47 17.64 -47.61
N ARG A 181 -12.44 16.80 -47.41
CA ARG A 181 -11.53 16.38 -48.48
C ARG A 181 -12.22 15.51 -49.53
N GLY A 182 -13.06 14.56 -49.10
CA GLY A 182 -13.85 13.70 -50.00
C GLY A 182 -14.77 14.51 -50.93
N ARG A 183 -15.54 15.45 -50.37
CA ARG A 183 -16.45 16.32 -51.14
C ARG A 183 -15.71 17.19 -52.17
N ARG A 184 -14.52 17.69 -51.82
CA ARG A 184 -13.69 18.50 -52.73
C ARG A 184 -13.15 17.71 -53.92
N VAL A 185 -12.89 16.42 -53.74
CA VAL A 185 -12.42 15.51 -54.81
C VAL A 185 -13.58 15.13 -55.74
N GLU A 186 -14.78 14.90 -55.20
CA GLU A 186 -15.98 14.63 -56.01
C GLU A 186 -16.43 15.83 -56.84
N GLU A 187 -16.42 17.05 -56.28
CA GLU A 187 -16.70 18.28 -57.05
C GLU A 187 -15.71 18.52 -58.19
N GLN A 188 -14.46 18.09 -58.06
CA GLN A 188 -13.45 18.21 -59.13
C GLN A 188 -13.61 17.12 -60.20
N ARG A 189 -14.18 15.96 -59.86
CA ARG A 189 -14.49 14.88 -60.82
C ARG A 189 -15.76 15.14 -61.61
N GLY A 190 -16.78 15.77 -61.02
CA GLY A 190 -18.04 16.10 -61.72
C GLY A 190 -17.96 17.26 -62.72
N LYS A 191 -16.80 17.92 -62.83
CA LYS A 191 -16.55 19.05 -63.76
C LYS A 191 -15.69 18.70 -64.98
N ARG A 192 -15.39 17.41 -65.20
CA ARG A 192 -14.73 16.88 -66.40
C ARG A 192 -15.71 16.09 -67.24
#